data_AF-A0A951H5A8-F1
#
_entry.id   AF-A0A951H5A8-F1
#
_cell.length_a   1.000
_cell.length_b   1.000
_cell.length_c   1.000
_cell.angle_alpha   90.00
_cell.angle_beta   90.00
_cell.angle_gamma   90.00
#
_symmetry.space_group_name_H-M   'P 1'
#
loop_
_entity.id
_entity.type
_entity.pdbx_description
1 polymer ?
#
loop_
_entity_poly.entity_id
_entity_poly.type
_entity_poly.pdbx_seq_one_letter_code
_entity_poly.pdbx_strand_id
1 'polypeptide(L)' 'MPPKPTFKRGDVVLVLFPNSNLRTAKTRPALVVQADNLQTGLSQVIVAMISSHMARAGHPSRISVLQSSPEG' A
#
# COMPACT_ATOMS: atom_id res chain seq x y z
N MET A 1 1.53 -24.58 -5.55
CA MET A 1 1.04 -23.29 -5.02
C MET A 1 2.18 -22.29 -5.16
N PRO A 2 1.99 -21.11 -5.78
CA PRO A 2 3.05 -20.11 -5.82
C PRO A 2 3.49 -19.77 -4.38
N PRO A 3 4.78 -19.50 -4.13
CA PRO A 3 5.27 -19.19 -2.80
C PRO A 3 4.54 -17.96 -2.27
N LYS A 4 4.01 -18.05 -1.04
CA LYS A 4 3.35 -16.94 -0.36
C LYS A 4 4.40 -15.83 -0.18
N PRO A 5 4.24 -14.65 -0.78
CA PRO A 5 5.16 -13.55 -0.56
C PRO A 5 5.21 -13.24 0.94
N THR A 6 6.42 -13.19 1.50
CA THR A 6 6.65 -12.94 2.92
C THR A 6 6.65 -11.43 3.17
N PHE A 7 5.52 -10.78 2.93
CA PHE A 7 5.33 -9.37 3.29
C PHE A 7 4.90 -9.26 4.74
N LYS A 8 5.52 -8.35 5.48
CA LYS A 8 5.17 -8.01 6.85
C LYS A 8 4.42 -6.69 6.92
N ARG A 9 3.62 -6.52 7.97
CA ARG A 9 2.96 -5.25 8.27
C ARG A 9 4.00 -4.15 8.39
N GLY A 10 3.80 -3.07 7.65
CA GLY A 10 4.75 -1.95 7.61
C GLY A 10 5.66 -1.94 6.37
N ASP A 11 5.77 -3.05 5.65
CA ASP A 11 6.55 -3.08 4.41
C ASP A 11 5.93 -2.16 3.35
N VAL A 12 6.79 -1.47 2.59
CA VAL A 12 6.39 -0.71 1.40
C VAL A 12 6.70 -1.54 0.15
N VAL A 13 5.68 -1.80 -0.65
CA VAL A 13 5.77 -2.64 -1.85
C VAL A 13 5.32 -1.87 -3.09
N LEU A 14 5.85 -2.23 -4.26
CA LEU A 14 5.37 -1.71 -5.54
C LEU A 14 4.23 -2.58 -6.06
N VAL A 15 3.08 -1.95 -6.32
CA VAL A 15 1.89 -2.62 -6.84
C VAL A 15 1.30 -1.84 -8.01
N LEU A 16 0.50 -2.52 -8.83
CA LEU A 16 -0.24 -1.87 -9.90
C LEU A 16 -1.43 -1.10 -9.31
N PHE A 17 -1.33 0.23 -9.23
CA PHE A 17 -2.37 1.11 -8.70
C PHE A 17 -3.32 1.53 -9.84
N PRO A 18 -4.61 1.09 -9.83
CA PRO A 18 -5.59 1.56 -10.79
C PRO A 18 -5.91 3.05 -10.59
N ASN A 19 -5.93 3.81 -11.68
CA ASN A 19 -6.47 5.17 -11.65
C ASN A 19 -7.97 5.12 -11.32
N SER A 20 -8.55 6.21 -10.79
CA SER A 20 -9.97 6.25 -10.37
C SER A 20 -10.96 5.91 -11.49
N ASN A 21 -10.57 6.03 -12.75
CA ASN A 21 -11.38 5.63 -13.91
C ASN A 21 -11.36 4.12 -14.20
N LEU A 22 -10.56 3.34 -13.47
CA LEU A 22 -10.39 1.89 -13.58
C LEU A 22 -9.94 1.38 -14.97
N ARG A 23 -9.49 2.26 -15.86
CA ARG A 23 -9.07 1.89 -17.23
C ARG A 23 -7.57 1.71 -17.38
N THR A 24 -6.81 2.49 -16.61
CA THR A 24 -5.35 2.46 -16.66
C THR A 24 -4.80 2.36 -15.25
N ALA A 25 -3.60 1.81 -15.14
CA ALA A 25 -2.93 1.68 -13.86
C ALA A 25 -1.46 2.06 -14.01
N LYS A 26 -0.84 2.43 -12.89
CA LYS A 26 0.59 2.73 -12.81
C LYS A 26 1.18 2.02 -11.60
N THR A 27 2.41 1.53 -11.74
CA THR A 27 3.14 0.99 -10.59
C THR A 27 3.39 2.10 -9.58
N ARG A 28 2.94 1.90 -8.34
CA ARG A 28 3.06 2.88 -7.25
C ARG A 28 3.34 2.17 -5.93
N PRO A 29 3.96 2.85 -4.96
CA PRO A 29 4.14 2.30 -3.63
C PRO A 29 2.79 2.10 -2.92
N ALA A 30 2.72 1.06 -2.10
CA ALA A 30 1.63 0.77 -1.17
C ALA A 30 2.21 0.20 0.13
N LEU A 31 1.56 0.52 1.25
CA LEU A 31 1.92 0.05 2.58
C LEU A 31 1.18 -1.25 2.89
N VAL A 32 1.87 -2.28 3.34
CA VAL A 32 1.25 -3.50 3.84
C VAL A 32 0.61 -3.24 5.20
N VAL A 33 -0.71 -3.40 5.29
CA VAL A 33 -1.48 -3.12 6.53
C VAL A 33 -2.05 -4.36 7.19
N GLN A 34 -2.05 -5.50 6.48
CA GLN A 34 -2.47 -6.79 7.04
C GLN A 34 -1.57 -7.19 8.22
N ALA A 35 -2.16 -7.77 9.27
CA ALA A 35 -1.42 -8.31 10.39
C ALA A 35 -0.53 -9.50 9.98
N ASP A 36 0.64 -9.58 10.60
CA ASP A 36 1.58 -10.69 10.40
C ASP A 36 0.94 -12.01 10.83
N ASN A 37 1.25 -13.08 10.10
CA ASN A 37 0.78 -14.45 10.37
C ASN A 37 -0.75 -14.63 10.41
N LEU A 38 -1.53 -13.65 9.92
CA LEU A 38 -2.99 -13.78 9.85
C LEU A 38 -3.38 -14.91 8.90
N GLN A 39 -4.05 -15.95 9.43
CA GLN A 39 -4.51 -17.09 8.65
C GLN A 39 -5.83 -16.79 7.93
N THR A 40 -5.78 -15.98 6.87
CA THR A 40 -6.96 -15.64 6.07
C THR A 40 -7.43 -16.76 5.13
N GLY A 41 -6.59 -17.76 4.87
CA GLY A 41 -6.82 -18.76 3.80
C GLY A 41 -6.67 -18.19 2.38
N LEU A 42 -6.35 -16.91 2.24
CA LEU A 42 -6.18 -16.21 0.97
C LEU A 42 -4.68 -16.03 0.64
N SER A 43 -4.34 -16.04 -0.65
CA SER A 43 -2.98 -15.75 -1.11
C SER A 43 -2.68 -14.24 -1.19
N GLN A 44 -3.73 -13.42 -1.15
CA GLN A 44 -3.67 -11.96 -1.19
C GLN A 44 -3.24 -11.36 0.16
N VAL A 45 -2.73 -10.13 0.10
CA VAL A 45 -2.40 -9.30 1.26
C VAL A 45 -3.14 -7.96 1.14
N ILE A 46 -3.58 -7.42 2.27
CA ILE A 46 -4.23 -6.10 2.32
C ILE A 46 -3.15 -5.02 2.35
N VAL A 47 -3.25 -4.07 1.41
CA VAL A 47 -2.36 -2.91 1.30
C VAL A 47 -3.16 -1.61 1.29
N ALA A 48 -2.54 -0.53 1.80
CA ALA A 48 -3.02 0.83 1.70
C ALA A 48 -2.18 1.59 0.67
N MET A 49 -2.82 2.19 -0.33
CA MET A 49 -2.12 2.78 -1.45
C MET A 49 -1.49 4.13 -1.11
N ILE A 50 -0.27 4.38 -1.59
CA ILE A 50 0.45 5.65 -1.39
C ILE A 50 0.39 6.49 -2.68
N SER A 51 0.18 7.79 -2.53
CA SER A 51 0.14 8.76 -3.63
C SER A 51 0.89 10.02 -3.24
N SER A 52 1.69 10.56 -4.16
CA SER A 52 2.35 11.87 -4.01
C SER A 52 1.44 13.06 -4.34
N HIS A 53 0.17 12.82 -4.71
CA HIS A 53 -0.75 13.89 -5.08
C HIS A 53 -1.35 14.57 -3.85
N MET A 54 -0.65 15.60 -3.35
CA MET A 54 -0.97 16.29 -2.10
C MET A 54 -2.32 17.01 -2.06
N ALA A 55 -2.97 17.26 -3.20
CA ALA A 55 -4.36 17.75 -3.22
C ALA A 55 -5.35 16.76 -2.59
N ARG A 56 -4.92 15.51 -2.32
CA ARG A 56 -5.70 14.52 -1.56
C ARG A 56 -5.45 14.60 -0.04
N ALA A 57 -4.51 15.38 0.47
CA ALA A 57 -4.25 15.46 1.91
C ALA A 57 -5.45 16.03 2.70
N GLY A 58 -5.43 15.87 4.03
CA GLY A 58 -6.39 16.52 4.95
C GLY A 58 -7.69 15.75 5.22
N HIS A 59 -7.91 14.59 4.60
CA HIS A 59 -9.03 13.70 4.95
C HIS A 59 -8.65 12.79 6.14
N PRO A 60 -9.55 12.50 7.10
CA PRO A 60 -9.23 11.66 8.28
C PRO A 60 -8.69 10.26 7.96
N SER A 61 -9.03 9.70 6.79
CA SER A 61 -8.51 8.41 6.32
C SER A 61 -7.19 8.49 5.54
N ARG A 62 -6.58 9.67 5.44
CA ARG A 62 -5.35 9.91 4.68
C ARG A 62 -4.27 10.46 5.59
N ILE A 63 -3.23 9.68 5.78
CA ILE A 63 -2.06 10.06 6.59
C ILE A 63 -0.99 10.62 5.65
N SER A 64 -0.47 11.79 6.02
CA SER A 64 0.66 12.39 5.29
C SER A 64 1.96 11.80 5.82
N VAL A 65 2.80 11.32 4.92
CA VAL A 65 4.16 10.87 5.22
C VAL A 65 5.11 11.85 4.55
N LEU A 66 6.01 12.46 5.33
CA LEU A 66 7.00 13.40 4.81
C LEU A 66 8.20 12.59 4.31
N GLN A 67 8.65 12.85 3.09
CA GLN A 67 9.87 12.25 2.54
C GLN A 67 11.14 12.66 3.31
N SER A 68 11.06 13.73 4.10
CA SER A 68 12.16 14.21 4.93
C SER A 68 11.96 13.81 6.39
N SER A 69 11.13 12.81 6.69
CA SER A 69 10.97 12.37 8.06
C SER A 69 12.25 11.68 8.55
N PRO A 70 12.52 11.65 9.87
CA PRO A 70 13.70 10.99 10.41
C PRO A 70 13.83 9.50 10.02
N GLU A 71 12.70 8.87 9.73
CA GLU A 71 12.59 7.46 9.33
C GLU A 71 12.92 7.22 7.85
N GLY A 72 12.85 8.26 7.00
CA GLY A 72 13.11 8.21 5.55
C GLY A 72 11.87 8.25 4.68
#